data_AF-G3XKU0-F1
#
_entry.id   AF-G3XKU0-F1
#
_cell.length_a   1.000
_cell.length_b   1.000
_cell.length_c   1.000
_cell.angle_alpha   90.00
_cell.angle_beta   90.00
_cell.angle_gamma   90.00
#
_symmetry.space_group_name_H-M   'P 1'
#
loop_
_entity.id
_entity.type
_entity.pdbx_description
1 polymer ?
#
loop_
_entity_poly.entity_id
_entity_poly.type
_entity_poly.pdbx_seq_one_letter_code
_entity_poly.pdbx_strand_id
1 'polypeptide(L)'
;MHSKLFALVALFSLLRLVSAAAMPLEPSFNLEARVGRTFIGYNGFSGPERPPQASAGGELGAVFYVADAVDLARLFSHGANPSQDRICLIHVDSTQWTNVPKTWVPERILAQGGNAVNAFAPGAVVFAGHTNAGLPPQAPARVFQLGVRQAQISRLVLTSTCSPAGDFANQHQTLNYASLNTTWNIQQPAFTAGQVDAVDQSGGLWGIAKEFLMKSWVR
;
A
#
# COMPACT_ATOMS: atom_id res chain seq x y z
N MET A 1 65.89 2.38 -9.05
CA MET A 1 65.15 1.10 -8.92
C MET A 1 64.32 1.16 -7.63
N HIS A 2 62.99 1.14 -7.79
CA HIS A 2 61.91 0.72 -6.88
C HIS A 2 62.17 0.88 -5.35
N SER A 3 61.62 1.85 -4.60
CA SER A 3 60.21 2.26 -4.38
C SER A 3 59.28 1.11 -3.99
N LYS A 4 59.28 0.72 -2.69
CA LYS A 4 58.17 0.09 -1.95
C LYS A 4 58.42 0.19 -0.44
N LEU A 5 58.01 1.29 0.20
CA LEU A 5 57.89 1.32 1.67
C LEU A 5 56.83 2.34 2.11
N PHE A 6 55.59 2.12 1.71
CA PHE A 6 54.43 2.81 2.27
C PHE A 6 53.25 1.84 2.25
N ALA A 7 52.36 1.98 3.24
CA ALA A 7 51.12 1.22 3.44
C ALA A 7 51.19 -0.01 4.37
N LEU A 8 51.64 0.19 5.60
CA LEU A 8 51.06 -0.55 6.74
C LEU A 8 51.04 0.40 7.95
N VAL A 9 49.98 0.33 8.75
CA VAL A 9 49.70 1.16 9.94
C VAL A 9 49.02 2.51 9.68
N ALA A 10 47.90 2.48 8.94
CA ALA A 10 46.81 3.45 9.11
C ALA A 10 45.44 2.76 9.01
N LEU A 11 45.37 1.53 9.50
CA LEU A 11 44.20 0.65 9.38
C LEU A 11 43.56 0.35 10.75
N PHE A 12 43.55 1.28 11.71
CA PHE A 12 42.86 1.05 13.00
C PHE A 12 42.38 2.35 13.69
N SER A 13 41.92 3.35 12.94
CA SER A 13 41.30 4.55 13.56
C SER A 13 40.06 5.04 12.82
N LEU A 14 39.31 4.12 12.23
CA LEU A 14 37.97 4.37 11.70
C LEU A 14 36.96 3.34 12.27
N LEU A 15 37.07 3.03 13.57
CA LEU A 15 35.85 2.72 14.34
C LEU A 15 35.10 4.04 14.53
N ARG A 16 34.45 4.51 13.46
CA ARG A 16 33.28 5.35 13.62
C ARG A 16 32.25 4.45 14.29
N LEU A 17 32.11 4.63 15.60
CA LEU A 17 30.82 4.47 16.25
C LEU A 17 29.84 5.34 15.44
N VAL A 18 29.22 4.73 14.44
CA VAL A 18 27.95 5.22 13.95
C VAL A 18 27.02 4.91 15.10
N SER A 19 26.80 5.92 15.94
CA SER A 19 25.59 6.00 16.72
C SER A 19 24.47 5.70 15.76
N ALA A 20 23.93 4.48 15.84
CA ALA A 20 22.60 4.21 15.39
C ALA A 20 21.74 5.19 16.18
N ALA A 21 21.48 6.35 15.57
CA ALA A 21 20.31 7.12 15.90
C ALA A 21 19.15 6.21 15.51
N ALA A 22 18.80 5.32 16.44
CA ALA A 22 17.46 4.83 16.57
C ALA A 22 16.62 6.10 16.71
N MET A 23 16.09 6.57 15.58
CA MET A 23 14.99 7.51 15.64
C MET A 23 13.93 6.82 16.49
N PRO A 24 13.41 7.49 17.52
CA PRO A 24 12.29 6.95 18.27
C PRO A 24 11.12 6.91 17.28
N LEU A 25 10.94 5.75 16.65
CA LEU A 25 9.61 5.33 16.26
C LEU A 25 8.85 5.30 17.59
N GLU A 26 8.04 6.34 17.82
CA GLU A 26 6.93 6.24 18.77
C GLU A 26 6.25 4.88 18.57
N PRO A 27 5.72 4.24 19.63
CA PRO A 27 5.26 2.86 19.62
C PRO A 27 4.03 2.71 18.72
N SER A 28 4.30 2.80 17.43
CA SER A 28 3.49 2.39 16.32
C SER A 28 3.42 0.89 16.44
N PHE A 29 2.23 0.33 16.20
CA PHE A 29 2.13 -1.05 15.79
C PHE A 29 3.27 -1.31 14.80
N ASN A 30 4.28 -2.08 15.21
CA ASN A 30 5.25 -2.60 14.27
C ASN A 30 4.39 -3.35 13.26
N LEU A 31 4.31 -2.85 12.03
CA LEU A 31 3.84 -3.66 10.91
C LEU A 31 4.72 -4.90 10.97
N GLU A 32 4.22 -5.97 11.57
CA GLU A 32 5.02 -7.15 11.82
C GLU A 32 5.52 -7.60 10.46
N ALA A 33 6.82 -7.49 10.23
CA ALA A 33 7.44 -8.04 9.06
C ALA A 33 7.25 -9.57 9.14
N ARG A 34 6.18 -10.05 8.52
CA ARG A 34 5.86 -11.47 8.48
C ARG A 34 6.66 -12.10 7.36
N VAL A 35 7.56 -13.01 7.72
CA VAL A 35 8.40 -13.72 6.76
C VAL A 35 7.51 -14.37 5.70
N GLY A 36 7.79 -14.10 4.43
CA GLY A 36 7.02 -14.62 3.29
C GLY A 36 5.65 -13.99 3.09
N ARG A 37 5.33 -12.90 3.79
CA ARG A 37 4.07 -12.16 3.63
C ARG A 37 4.32 -10.72 3.22
N THR A 38 3.50 -10.23 2.31
CA THR A 38 3.48 -8.82 1.92
C THR A 38 2.27 -8.15 2.52
N PHE A 39 2.49 -7.11 3.33
CA PHE A 39 1.44 -6.21 3.77
C PHE A 39 0.91 -5.41 2.59
N ILE A 40 -0.39 -5.45 2.37
CA ILE A 40 -1.04 -4.80 1.21
C ILE A 40 -2.05 -3.71 1.59
N GLY A 41 -2.23 -3.42 2.88
CA GLY A 41 -3.08 -2.34 3.37
C GLY A 41 -4.05 -2.79 4.45
N TYR A 42 -5.13 -2.03 4.63
CA TYR A 42 -6.07 -2.16 5.73
C TYR A 42 -7.48 -2.53 5.25
N ASN A 43 -8.26 -3.22 6.06
CA ASN A 43 -9.68 -3.42 5.81
C ASN A 43 -10.46 -3.11 7.09
N GLY A 44 -11.52 -2.30 6.97
CA GLY A 44 -12.46 -2.03 8.05
C GLY A 44 -13.62 -3.00 7.99
N PHE A 45 -14.00 -3.56 9.14
CA PHE A 45 -15.19 -4.39 9.25
C PHE A 45 -15.90 -4.16 10.59
N SER A 46 -17.21 -4.43 10.59
CA SER A 46 -18.01 -4.50 11.81
C SER A 46 -18.55 -5.91 11.98
N GLY A 47 -18.43 -6.47 13.18
CA GLY A 47 -18.94 -7.79 13.55
C GLY A 47 -17.84 -8.81 13.88
N PRO A 48 -18.14 -10.11 13.84
CA PRO A 48 -17.14 -11.15 14.10
C PRO A 48 -16.12 -11.22 12.95
N GLU A 49 -14.87 -11.56 13.27
CA GLU A 49 -13.84 -11.78 12.26
C GLU A 49 -14.29 -12.89 11.29
N ARG A 50 -14.13 -12.62 9.99
CA ARG A 50 -14.48 -13.55 8.91
C ARG A 50 -13.30 -13.69 7.96
N PRO A 51 -13.17 -14.85 7.29
CA PRO A 51 -12.24 -14.97 6.18
C PRO A 51 -12.49 -13.86 5.15
N PRO A 52 -11.45 -13.34 4.50
CA PRO A 52 -11.61 -12.35 3.44
C PRO A 52 -12.53 -12.83 2.33
N GLN A 53 -13.49 -11.98 1.94
CA GLN A 53 -14.49 -12.28 0.92
C GLN A 53 -14.71 -11.06 0.05
N ALA A 54 -14.93 -11.27 -1.26
CA ALA A 54 -15.33 -10.18 -2.12
C ALA A 54 -16.69 -9.62 -1.67
N SER A 55 -16.84 -8.30 -1.78
CA SER A 55 -18.13 -7.64 -1.56
C SER A 55 -19.15 -8.10 -2.63
N ALA A 56 -20.42 -7.82 -2.36
CA ALA A 56 -21.48 -7.97 -3.36
C ALA A 56 -21.47 -6.86 -4.44
N GLY A 57 -20.66 -5.79 -4.28
CA GLY A 57 -20.65 -4.62 -5.17
C GLY A 57 -19.79 -3.46 -4.67
N GLY A 58 -19.97 -2.28 -5.28
CA GLY A 58 -19.20 -1.07 -5.02
C GLY A 58 -18.51 -0.53 -6.28
N GLU A 59 -17.68 0.50 -6.13
CA GLU A 59 -17.02 1.20 -7.25
C GLU A 59 -16.14 0.25 -8.09
N LEU A 60 -15.51 -0.74 -7.46
CA LEU A 60 -14.69 -1.75 -8.13
C LEU A 60 -15.44 -3.05 -8.41
N GLY A 61 -16.74 -3.09 -8.14
CA GLY A 61 -17.56 -4.29 -8.27
C GLY A 61 -17.31 -5.29 -7.13
N ALA A 62 -17.38 -6.59 -7.48
CA ALA A 62 -17.26 -7.70 -6.54
C ALA A 62 -15.79 -8.01 -6.22
N VAL A 63 -15.21 -7.22 -5.32
CA VAL A 63 -13.82 -7.34 -4.86
C VAL A 63 -13.75 -7.29 -3.33
N PHE A 64 -12.69 -7.85 -2.77
CA PHE A 64 -12.28 -7.56 -1.40
C PHE A 64 -11.51 -6.23 -1.39
N TYR A 65 -12.05 -5.23 -0.70
CA TYR A 65 -11.49 -3.89 -0.66
C TYR A 65 -10.39 -3.79 0.41
N VAL A 66 -9.27 -3.21 0.02
CA VAL A 66 -8.13 -2.94 0.90
C VAL A 66 -7.77 -1.46 0.78
N ALA A 67 -7.98 -0.72 1.84
CA ALA A 67 -7.64 0.69 1.97
C ALA A 67 -6.12 0.88 2.08
N ASP A 68 -5.62 1.94 1.48
CA ASP A 68 -4.24 2.40 1.69
C ASP A 68 -4.01 2.95 3.10
N ALA A 69 -5.03 3.57 3.70
CA ALA A 69 -4.93 4.26 4.98
C ALA A 69 -5.82 3.65 6.08
N VAL A 70 -5.34 3.73 7.31
CA VAL A 70 -6.10 3.39 8.53
C VAL A 70 -7.37 4.24 8.62
N ASP A 71 -7.28 5.52 8.30
CA ASP A 71 -8.42 6.46 8.34
C ASP A 71 -9.54 6.00 7.40
N LEU A 72 -9.18 5.60 6.18
CA LEU A 72 -10.13 5.10 5.21
C LEU A 72 -10.75 3.77 5.69
N ALA A 73 -9.94 2.86 6.21
CA ALA A 73 -10.46 1.62 6.79
C ALA A 73 -11.43 1.89 7.95
N ARG A 74 -11.15 2.88 8.80
CA ARG A 74 -12.06 3.29 9.89
C ARG A 74 -13.42 3.72 9.38
N LEU A 75 -13.45 4.56 8.34
CA LEU A 75 -14.69 5.03 7.73
C LEU A 75 -15.61 3.86 7.31
N PHE A 76 -15.03 2.73 6.91
CA PHE A 76 -15.76 1.53 6.51
C PHE A 76 -15.92 0.48 7.64
N SER A 77 -15.29 0.68 8.80
CA SER A 77 -15.42 -0.21 9.95
C SER A 77 -16.69 0.02 10.77
N HIS A 78 -17.37 1.16 10.58
CA HIS A 78 -18.49 1.58 11.41
C HIS A 78 -19.77 0.77 11.14
N GLY A 79 -20.17 -0.04 12.12
CA GLY A 79 -21.49 -0.70 12.13
C GLY A 79 -22.41 -0.20 13.25
N ALA A 80 -23.52 -0.89 13.46
CA ALA A 80 -24.51 -0.54 14.49
C ALA A 80 -23.97 -0.65 15.93
N ASN A 81 -22.85 -1.35 16.13
CA ASN A 81 -22.22 -1.54 17.43
C ASN A 81 -20.72 -1.21 17.37
N PRO A 82 -20.31 -0.01 17.80
CA PRO A 82 -18.90 0.43 17.76
C PRO A 82 -17.93 -0.49 18.51
N SER A 83 -18.39 -1.26 19.51
CA SER A 83 -17.54 -2.23 20.21
C SER A 83 -17.13 -3.44 19.36
N GLN A 84 -17.77 -3.60 18.19
CA GLN A 84 -17.47 -4.63 17.20
C GLN A 84 -16.76 -4.09 15.96
N ASP A 85 -16.44 -2.78 15.94
CA ASP A 85 -15.68 -2.18 14.85
C ASP A 85 -14.22 -2.58 14.97
N ARG A 86 -13.66 -3.01 13.85
CA ARG A 86 -12.34 -3.62 13.79
C ARG A 86 -11.60 -3.15 12.55
N ILE A 87 -10.28 -3.08 12.67
CA ILE A 87 -9.39 -2.84 11.53
C ILE A 87 -8.47 -4.05 11.40
N CYS A 88 -8.45 -4.63 10.20
CA CYS A 88 -7.54 -5.70 9.85
C CYS A 88 -6.36 -5.17 9.04
N LEU A 89 -5.16 -5.58 9.42
CA LEU A 89 -3.99 -5.51 8.57
C LEU A 89 -4.05 -6.68 7.59
N ILE A 90 -4.01 -6.36 6.29
CA ILE A 90 -4.15 -7.34 5.23
C ILE A 90 -2.79 -7.74 4.67
N HIS A 91 -2.56 -9.04 4.63
CA HIS A 91 -1.34 -9.64 4.13
C HIS A 91 -1.64 -10.69 3.07
N VAL A 92 -0.73 -10.88 2.14
CA VAL A 92 -0.76 -11.93 1.12
C VAL A 92 0.54 -12.70 1.13
N ASP A 93 0.55 -13.90 0.55
CA ASP A 93 1.81 -14.61 0.29
C ASP A 93 2.69 -13.79 -0.67
N SER A 94 3.95 -13.55 -0.28
CA SER A 94 4.87 -12.71 -1.06
C SER A 94 5.21 -13.30 -2.42
N THR A 95 5.35 -14.62 -2.52
CA THR A 95 5.64 -15.29 -3.80
C THR A 95 4.46 -15.16 -4.75
N GLN A 96 3.23 -15.36 -4.27
CA GLN A 96 2.03 -15.16 -5.08
C GLN A 96 1.84 -13.70 -5.45
N TRP A 97 2.13 -12.77 -4.53
CA TRP A 97 2.05 -11.33 -4.78
C TRP A 97 2.97 -10.89 -5.92
N THR A 98 4.22 -11.37 -5.97
CA THR A 98 5.14 -11.04 -7.05
C THR A 98 4.62 -11.50 -8.42
N ASN A 99 3.86 -12.59 -8.47
CA ASN A 99 3.41 -13.23 -9.70
C ASN A 99 2.00 -12.81 -10.16
N VAL A 100 1.21 -12.16 -9.29
CA VAL A 100 -0.12 -11.66 -9.69
C VAL A 100 0.01 -10.37 -10.51
N PRO A 101 -0.67 -10.25 -11.66
CA PRO A 101 -0.76 -8.99 -12.37
C PRO A 101 -1.44 -7.92 -11.50
N LYS A 102 -0.94 -6.69 -11.60
CA LYS A 102 -1.44 -5.53 -10.86
C LYS A 102 -1.60 -4.38 -11.83
N THR A 103 -2.70 -3.64 -11.74
CA THR A 103 -2.93 -2.49 -12.63
C THR A 103 -3.71 -1.39 -11.94
N TRP A 104 -3.45 -0.15 -12.34
CA TRP A 104 -4.34 0.97 -12.04
C TRP A 104 -5.58 0.91 -12.94
N VAL A 105 -6.75 1.16 -12.36
CA VAL A 105 -8.02 1.33 -13.08
C VAL A 105 -8.11 2.78 -13.53
N PRO A 106 -8.24 3.05 -14.84
CA PRO A 106 -8.48 4.41 -15.33
C PRO A 106 -9.79 4.99 -14.81
N GLU A 107 -9.84 6.29 -14.54
CA GLU A 107 -11.07 7.00 -14.13
C GLU A 107 -12.24 6.78 -15.12
N ARG A 108 -11.95 6.77 -16.42
CA ARG A 108 -12.95 6.47 -17.46
C ARG A 108 -13.61 5.09 -17.30
N ILE A 109 -12.91 4.12 -16.71
CA ILE A 109 -13.45 2.77 -16.43
C ILE A 109 -14.21 2.80 -15.10
N LEU A 110 -13.70 3.50 -14.08
CA LEU A 110 -14.42 3.69 -12.80
C LEU A 110 -15.78 4.37 -13.01
N ALA A 111 -15.85 5.38 -13.87
CA ALA A 111 -17.09 6.08 -14.22
C ALA A 111 -18.14 5.19 -14.91
N GLN A 112 -17.74 4.06 -15.48
CA GLN A 112 -18.65 3.08 -16.08
C GLN A 112 -19.17 2.04 -15.07
N GLY A 113 -18.66 2.08 -13.83
CA GLY A 113 -19.10 1.25 -12.71
C GLY A 113 -18.44 -0.13 -12.63
N GLY A 114 -18.79 -0.86 -11.57
CA GLY A 114 -18.12 -2.10 -11.18
C GLY A 114 -18.12 -3.21 -12.23
N ASN A 115 -19.09 -3.25 -13.14
CA ASN A 115 -19.11 -4.23 -14.25
C ASN A 115 -17.99 -3.97 -15.28
N ALA A 116 -17.74 -2.70 -15.62
CA ALA A 116 -16.66 -2.32 -16.52
C ALA A 116 -15.28 -2.57 -15.86
N VAL A 117 -15.16 -2.23 -14.57
CA VAL A 117 -13.96 -2.59 -13.78
C VAL A 117 -13.78 -4.11 -13.77
N ASN A 118 -14.86 -4.88 -13.60
CA ASN A 118 -14.78 -6.32 -13.57
C ASN A 118 -14.27 -6.94 -14.88
N ALA A 119 -14.64 -6.37 -16.03
CA ALA A 119 -14.14 -6.78 -17.34
C ALA A 119 -12.72 -6.26 -17.65
N PHE A 120 -12.29 -5.19 -16.98
CA PHE A 120 -10.97 -4.59 -17.15
C PHE A 120 -9.86 -5.43 -16.49
N ALA A 121 -8.84 -5.80 -17.25
CA ALA A 121 -7.67 -6.56 -16.80
C ALA A 121 -8.05 -7.83 -15.99
N PRO A 122 -8.71 -8.82 -16.64
CA PRO A 122 -9.12 -10.04 -15.96
C PRO A 122 -7.91 -10.77 -15.36
N GLY A 123 -8.05 -11.22 -14.11
CA GLY A 123 -6.98 -11.90 -13.37
C GLY A 123 -5.97 -10.96 -12.69
N ALA A 124 -6.08 -9.65 -12.88
CA ALA A 124 -5.30 -8.68 -12.12
C ALA A 124 -5.95 -8.33 -10.78
N VAL A 125 -5.10 -7.99 -9.82
CA VAL A 125 -5.48 -7.14 -8.69
C VAL A 125 -5.51 -5.69 -9.18
N VAL A 126 -6.53 -4.93 -8.77
CA VAL A 126 -6.79 -3.59 -9.32
C VAL A 126 -6.59 -2.52 -8.26
N PHE A 127 -5.91 -1.44 -8.64
CA PHE A 127 -5.71 -0.24 -7.80
C PHE A 127 -6.55 0.90 -8.37
N ALA A 128 -7.21 1.67 -7.52
CA ALA A 128 -8.04 2.79 -7.96
C ALA A 128 -8.01 3.93 -6.94
N GLY A 129 -8.13 5.16 -7.44
CA GLY A 129 -8.62 6.25 -6.60
C GLY A 129 -10.11 6.03 -6.31
N HIS A 130 -10.57 6.47 -5.15
CA HIS A 130 -12.00 6.56 -4.90
C HIS A 130 -12.66 7.60 -5.80
N THR A 131 -13.93 7.38 -6.16
CA THR A 131 -14.75 8.45 -6.70
C THR A 131 -15.38 9.22 -5.52
N ASN A 132 -15.56 10.53 -5.63
CA ASN A 132 -16.13 11.36 -4.55
C ASN A 132 -17.52 10.87 -4.06
N ALA A 133 -18.19 9.98 -4.80
CA ALA A 133 -19.49 9.41 -4.43
C ALA A 133 -19.41 8.28 -3.39
N GLY A 134 -18.26 7.61 -3.25
CA GLY A 134 -18.08 6.46 -2.34
C GLY A 134 -17.56 6.84 -0.96
N LEU A 135 -17.19 8.10 -0.74
CA LEU A 135 -16.51 8.55 0.46
C LEU A 135 -17.41 9.43 1.34
N PRO A 136 -17.37 9.25 2.68
CA PRO A 136 -17.93 10.22 3.59
C PRO A 136 -17.34 11.63 3.36
N PRO A 137 -18.10 12.72 3.59
CA PRO A 137 -17.64 14.09 3.36
C PRO A 137 -16.31 14.47 4.03
N GLN A 138 -15.95 13.77 5.11
CA GLN A 138 -14.73 13.96 5.89
C GLN A 138 -13.53 13.12 5.41
N ALA A 139 -13.66 12.33 4.35
CA ALA A 139 -12.57 11.52 3.84
C ALA A 139 -11.46 12.42 3.23
N PRO A 140 -10.18 12.04 3.36
CA PRO A 140 -9.09 12.76 2.70
C PRO A 140 -9.33 12.84 1.19
N ALA A 141 -8.97 13.98 0.58
CA ALA A 141 -9.21 14.27 -0.84
C ALA A 141 -8.53 13.28 -1.82
N ARG A 142 -7.67 12.38 -1.32
CA ARG A 142 -6.91 11.40 -2.11
C ARG A 142 -6.71 10.13 -1.30
N VAL A 143 -7.72 9.28 -1.32
CA VAL A 143 -7.63 7.94 -0.77
C VAL A 143 -7.62 6.93 -1.90
N PHE A 144 -6.68 6.00 -1.83
CA PHE A 144 -6.57 4.91 -2.78
C PHE A 144 -7.07 3.60 -2.17
N GLN A 145 -7.63 2.78 -3.03
CA GLN A 145 -8.08 1.45 -2.65
C GLN A 145 -7.52 0.41 -3.62
N LEU A 146 -7.32 -0.76 -3.06
CA LEU A 146 -6.90 -1.97 -3.73
C LEU A 146 -8.09 -2.95 -3.74
N GLY A 147 -8.48 -3.42 -4.91
CA GLY A 147 -9.52 -4.42 -5.11
C GLY A 147 -8.93 -5.79 -5.43
N VAL A 148 -9.10 -6.76 -4.53
CA VAL A 148 -8.75 -8.16 -4.75
C VAL A 148 -9.99 -8.95 -5.16
N ARG A 149 -10.06 -9.35 -6.42
CA ARG A 149 -11.20 -10.14 -6.94
C ARG A 149 -11.28 -11.50 -6.26
N GLN A 150 -12.48 -12.07 -6.17
CA GLN A 150 -12.72 -13.38 -5.54
C GLN A 150 -11.76 -14.47 -6.05
N ALA A 151 -11.52 -14.54 -7.36
CA ALA A 151 -10.62 -15.51 -7.97
C ALA A 151 -9.14 -15.36 -7.53
N GLN A 152 -8.74 -14.18 -7.05
CA GLN A 152 -7.40 -13.91 -6.55
C GLN A 152 -7.27 -14.10 -5.04
N ILE A 153 -8.35 -14.07 -4.26
CA ILE A 153 -8.30 -14.19 -2.79
C ILE A 153 -7.64 -15.52 -2.37
N SER A 154 -8.07 -16.64 -2.95
CA SER A 154 -7.50 -17.96 -2.66
C SER A 154 -6.07 -18.08 -3.20
N ARG A 155 -5.81 -17.57 -4.42
CA ARG A 155 -4.48 -17.61 -5.04
C ARG A 155 -3.44 -16.83 -4.25
N LEU A 156 -3.81 -15.68 -3.70
CA LEU A 156 -2.91 -14.81 -2.92
C LEU A 156 -2.75 -15.26 -1.48
N VAL A 157 -3.50 -16.29 -1.05
CA VAL A 157 -3.53 -16.77 0.33
C VAL A 157 -3.75 -15.60 1.30
N LEU A 158 -4.77 -14.79 1.02
CA LEU A 158 -4.98 -13.54 1.73
C LEU A 158 -5.32 -13.82 3.21
N THR A 159 -4.61 -13.16 4.12
CA THR A 159 -4.74 -13.31 5.57
C THR A 159 -4.91 -11.96 6.24
N SER A 160 -5.67 -11.93 7.32
CA SER A 160 -5.91 -10.74 8.14
C SER A 160 -5.31 -10.89 9.53
N THR A 161 -5.01 -9.76 10.16
CA THR A 161 -4.79 -9.68 11.60
C THR A 161 -5.55 -8.46 12.10
N CYS A 162 -6.53 -8.68 12.97
CA CYS A 162 -7.56 -7.68 13.26
C CYS A 162 -7.52 -7.25 14.72
N SER A 163 -7.61 -5.95 14.95
CA SER A 163 -7.68 -5.34 16.29
C SER A 163 -8.92 -4.45 16.41
N PRO A 164 -9.42 -4.17 17.63
CA PRO A 164 -10.42 -3.12 17.85
C PRO A 164 -10.09 -1.83 17.08
N ALA A 165 -11.08 -1.23 16.42
CA ALA A 165 -10.86 0.03 15.69
C ALA A 165 -10.40 1.17 16.61
N GLY A 166 -10.79 1.13 17.90
CA GLY A 166 -10.33 2.06 18.93
C GLY A 166 -8.81 2.07 19.14
N ASP A 167 -8.11 0.96 18.88
CA ASP A 167 -6.64 0.89 19.00
C ASP A 167 -5.93 1.75 17.94
N PHE A 168 -6.67 2.18 16.92
CA PHE A 168 -6.22 3.02 15.82
C PHE A 168 -6.77 4.45 15.89
N ALA A 169 -7.47 4.84 16.97
CA ALA A 169 -8.18 6.12 17.07
C ALA A 169 -7.30 7.35 16.75
N ASN A 170 -6.00 7.29 17.07
CA ASN A 170 -5.05 8.39 16.87
C ASN A 170 -4.00 8.08 15.80
N GLN A 171 -4.22 7.06 14.96
CA GLN A 171 -3.25 6.61 13.96
C GLN A 171 -3.68 7.04 12.55
N HIS A 172 -2.75 7.62 11.80
CA HIS A 172 -2.96 8.11 10.43
C HIS A 172 -2.01 7.43 9.42
N GLN A 173 -1.74 6.14 9.61
CA GLN A 173 -0.80 5.41 8.77
C GLN A 173 -1.39 5.19 7.37
N THR A 174 -0.61 5.50 6.35
CA THR A 174 -0.99 5.35 4.93
C THR A 174 0.10 4.62 4.16
N LEU A 175 -0.32 3.63 3.39
CA LEU A 175 0.51 2.88 2.45
C LEU A 175 0.49 3.57 1.08
N ASN A 176 1.58 4.22 0.71
CA ASN A 176 1.63 4.96 -0.55
C ASN A 176 1.75 4.00 -1.76
N TYR A 177 0.62 3.58 -2.33
CA TYR A 177 0.62 2.69 -3.52
C TYR A 177 1.33 3.31 -4.73
N ALA A 178 1.32 4.64 -4.87
CA ALA A 178 2.00 5.31 -5.98
C ALA A 178 3.52 5.14 -5.89
N SER A 179 4.10 5.24 -4.69
CA SER A 179 5.54 4.96 -4.50
C SER A 179 5.89 3.48 -4.66
N LEU A 180 4.91 2.58 -4.47
CA LEU A 180 5.06 1.14 -4.63
C LEU A 180 4.89 0.66 -6.08
N ASN A 181 4.49 1.54 -7.01
CA ASN A 181 4.19 1.19 -8.39
C ASN A 181 5.30 0.37 -9.06
N THR A 182 6.55 0.81 -8.92
CA THR A 182 7.72 0.11 -9.47
C THR A 182 8.01 -1.18 -8.70
N THR A 183 8.08 -1.13 -7.37
CA THR A 183 8.45 -2.28 -6.53
C THR A 183 7.45 -3.43 -6.63
N TRP A 184 6.17 -3.12 -6.83
CA TRP A 184 5.10 -4.13 -6.97
C TRP A 184 4.76 -4.45 -8.42
N ASN A 185 5.45 -3.82 -9.37
CA ASN A 185 5.18 -3.94 -10.81
C ASN A 185 3.70 -3.68 -11.14
N ILE A 186 3.16 -2.59 -10.58
CA ILE A 186 1.79 -2.15 -10.87
C ILE A 186 1.83 -1.47 -12.24
N GLN A 187 1.10 -2.04 -13.18
CA GLN A 187 0.98 -1.48 -14.51
C GLN A 187 0.14 -0.20 -14.45
N GLN A 188 0.72 0.89 -14.93
CA GLN A 188 -0.05 2.05 -15.33
C GLN A 188 -0.73 1.65 -16.66
N PRO A 189 -2.05 1.81 -16.82
CA PRO A 189 -2.70 1.54 -18.09
C PRO A 189 -2.01 2.40 -19.17
N ALA A 190 -1.87 1.88 -20.39
CA ALA A 190 -1.33 2.66 -21.49
C ALA A 190 -2.19 3.93 -21.68
N PHE A 191 -1.69 5.06 -21.21
CA PHE A 191 -2.29 6.36 -21.42
C PHE A 191 -1.89 6.84 -22.82
N THR A 192 -2.83 7.40 -23.57
CA THR A 192 -2.47 8.41 -24.57
C THR A 192 -1.88 9.60 -23.82
N ALA A 193 -0.73 10.11 -24.25
CA ALA A 193 0.20 10.99 -23.54
C ALA A 193 -0.38 12.30 -22.95
N GLY A 194 -1.67 12.61 -23.10
CA GLY A 194 -2.33 13.78 -22.49
C GLY A 194 -3.13 13.51 -21.21
N GLN A 195 -3.15 12.28 -20.68
CA GLN A 195 -3.86 11.95 -19.42
C GLN A 195 -2.92 11.74 -18.21
N VAL A 196 -1.61 11.71 -18.43
CA VAL A 196 -0.59 11.42 -17.38
C VAL A 196 -0.27 12.66 -16.54
N ASP A 197 -0.41 13.85 -17.11
CA ASP A 197 -0.09 15.11 -16.42
C ASP A 197 -0.92 15.34 -15.14
N ALA A 198 -2.14 14.80 -15.05
CA ALA A 198 -2.97 14.92 -13.84
C ALA A 198 -2.47 14.03 -12.67
N VAL A 199 -1.84 12.89 -12.97
CA VAL A 199 -1.31 11.97 -11.96
C VAL A 199 0.07 12.43 -11.47
N ASP A 200 0.90 13.01 -12.35
CA ASP A 200 2.28 13.39 -12.03
C ASP A 200 2.41 14.84 -11.51
N GLN A 201 1.59 15.79 -11.98
CA GLN A 201 1.76 17.22 -11.62
C GLN A 201 1.16 17.61 -10.27
N SER A 202 0.45 16.71 -9.59
CA SER A 202 -0.09 16.99 -8.26
C SER A 202 0.79 16.48 -7.10
N GLY A 203 1.98 15.95 -7.42
CA GLY A 203 3.09 15.73 -6.48
C GLY A 203 4.02 16.95 -6.30
N GLY A 204 3.59 18.13 -6.77
CA GLY A 204 4.32 19.39 -6.64
C GLY A 204 4.31 19.93 -5.22
N LEU A 205 5.29 19.46 -4.42
CA LEU A 205 6.04 20.17 -3.36
C LEU A 205 6.59 19.23 -2.26
N TRP A 206 6.87 17.97 -2.57
CA TRP A 206 7.87 17.18 -1.82
C TRP A 206 8.86 16.52 -2.78
N GLY A 207 9.38 17.33 -3.70
CA GLY A 207 10.57 17.04 -4.50
C GLY A 207 11.88 17.19 -3.72
N ILE A 208 12.00 16.62 -2.51
CA ILE A 208 13.27 16.58 -1.75
C ILE A 208 13.57 15.16 -1.20
N ALA A 209 13.05 14.10 -1.81
CA ALA A 209 13.49 12.73 -1.53
C ALA A 209 14.07 12.01 -2.76
N LYS A 210 14.23 12.71 -3.88
CA LYS A 210 14.81 12.16 -5.12
C LYS A 210 16.34 12.20 -5.15
N GLU A 211 16.99 12.95 -4.26
CA GLU A 211 18.46 13.07 -4.22
C GLU A 211 19.16 12.24 -3.14
N PHE A 212 18.46 11.67 -2.15
CA PHE A 212 19.14 11.01 -1.01
C PHE A 212 19.27 9.48 -1.11
N LEU A 213 18.61 8.82 -2.06
CA LEU A 213 18.70 7.35 -2.23
C LEU A 213 19.58 6.91 -3.41
N MET A 214 20.24 7.82 -4.13
CA MET A 214 21.11 7.50 -5.28
C MET A 214 22.62 7.57 -4.99
N LYS A 215 23.07 7.71 -3.73
CA LYS A 215 24.52 7.72 -3.40
C LYS A 215 25.02 6.61 -2.48
N SER A 216 24.26 5.54 -2.30
CA SER A 216 24.69 4.42 -1.44
C SER A 216 24.82 3.09 -2.16
N TRP A 217 25.16 3.07 -3.46
CA TRP A 217 25.56 1.85 -4.17
C TRP A 217 26.50 2.15 -5.35
N VAL A 218 27.66 2.78 -5.13
CA VAL A 218 28.88 2.53 -5.91
C VAL A 218 30.09 2.89 -5.05
N ARG A 219 30.85 1.84 -4.68
CA ARG A 219 32.17 1.75 -4.02
C ARG A 219 32.25 2.02 -2.52
#